data_AF-A0A3M1JVT3-F1
#
_entry.id   AF-A0A3M1JVT3-F1
#
_cell.length_a   1.000
_cell.length_b   1.000
_cell.length_c   1.000
_cell.angle_alpha   90.00
_cell.angle_beta   90.00
_cell.angle_gamma   90.00
#
_symmetry.space_group_name_H-M   'P 1'
#
loop_
_entity.id
_entity.type
_entity.pdbx_description
1 polymer ?
#
loop_
_entity_poly.entity_id
_entity_poly.type
_entity_poly.pdbx_seq_one_letter_code
_entity_poly.pdbx_strand_id
1 'polypeptide(L)' 'EKYPDIGTLLPAMGYGEEQMRDLEATVKQTECDVVIIGTPIDLRRVIRIDQPSVRVTYDLQEIGSPNLVDVLKPFL' A
#
# COMPACT_ATOMS: atom_id res chain seq x y z
N GLU A 1 -1.52 -24.25 5.54
CA GLU A 1 -1.73 -22.79 5.68
C GLU A 1 -1.46 -22.11 4.35
N LYS A 2 -2.29 -21.14 3.95
CA LYS A 2 -2.08 -20.35 2.74
C LYS A 2 -1.12 -19.22 3.13
N TYR A 3 0.13 -19.29 2.68
CA TYR A 3 1.20 -18.27 2.85
C TYR A 3 1.87 -18.25 4.24
N PRO A 4 2.95 -19.04 4.44
CA PRO A 4 3.67 -19.12 5.72
C PRO A 4 4.59 -17.92 6.01
N ASP A 5 5.08 -17.20 5.00
CA ASP A 5 6.12 -16.17 5.16
C ASP A 5 5.62 -14.73 5.23
N ILE A 6 4.30 -14.53 5.12
CA ILE A 6 3.72 -13.19 4.95
C ILE A 6 3.48 -12.45 6.29
N GLY A 7 3.66 -13.13 7.43
CA GLY A 7 3.55 -12.52 8.76
C GLY A 7 2.15 -11.98 9.10
N THR A 8 2.07 -11.08 10.09
CA THR A 8 0.82 -10.41 10.47
C THR A 8 0.49 -9.33 9.45
N LEU A 9 -0.37 -9.65 8.48
CA LEU A 9 -0.87 -8.72 7.48
C LEU A 9 -2.26 -8.22 7.82
N LEU A 10 -2.46 -6.92 7.63
CA LEU A 10 -3.79 -6.34 7.56
C LEU A 10 -4.41 -6.76 6.22
N PRO A 11 -5.61 -7.38 6.21
CA PRO A 11 -6.27 -7.77 4.97
C PRO A 11 -6.60 -6.53 4.13
N ALA A 12 -6.59 -6.69 2.81
CA ALA A 12 -7.08 -5.67 1.89
C ALA A 12 -8.60 -5.51 2.06
N MET A 13 -8.99 -4.69 3.03
CA MET A 13 -10.35 -4.21 3.19
C MET A 13 -10.54 -3.11 2.12
N GLY A 14 -11.67 -3.08 1.42
CA GLY A 14 -11.97 -1.98 0.49
C GLY A 14 -11.95 -0.61 1.19
N TYR A 15 -12.25 0.46 0.44
CA TYR A 15 -12.22 1.83 0.97
C TYR A 15 -13.61 2.35 1.38
N GLY A 16 -14.52 1.47 1.80
CA GLY A 16 -15.79 1.89 2.40
C GLY A 16 -15.56 2.56 3.77
N GLU A 17 -16.50 3.39 4.23
CA GLU A 17 -16.35 4.09 5.52
C GLU A 17 -16.09 3.13 6.70
N GLU A 18 -16.83 2.03 6.77
CA GLU A 18 -16.68 1.03 7.82
C GLU A 18 -15.31 0.36 7.78
N GLN A 19 -14.86 -0.02 6.57
CA GLN A 19 -13.55 -0.64 6.34
C GLN A 19 -12.40 0.29 6.73
N MET A 20 -12.55 1.59 6.49
CA MET A 20 -11.56 2.57 6.90
C MET A 20 -11.51 2.77 8.42
N ARG A 21 -12.66 2.75 9.10
CA ARG A 21 -12.72 2.82 10.57
C ARG A 21 -12.09 1.59 11.21
N ASP A 22 -12.33 0.41 10.64
CA ASP A 22 -11.72 -0.83 11.11
C ASP A 22 -10.20 -0.81 10.91
N LEU A 23 -9.74 -0.31 9.76
CA LEU A 23 -8.30 -0.16 9.49
C LEU A 23 -7.64 0.79 10.50
N GLU A 24 -8.26 1.94 10.76
CA GLU A 24 -7.79 2.90 11.77
C GLU A 24 -7.73 2.27 13.17
N ALA A 25 -8.79 1.56 13.57
CA ALA A 25 -8.83 0.88 14.86
C ALA A 25 -7.76 -0.21 14.98
N THR A 26 -7.49 -0.93 13.89
CA THR A 26 -6.49 -2.00 13.89
C THR A 26 -5.07 -1.43 13.97
N VAL A 27 -4.77 -0.38 13.18
CA VAL A 27 -3.46 0.30 13.25
C VAL A 27 -3.22 0.88 14.65
N LYS A 28 -4.26 1.45 15.28
CA LYS A 28 -4.16 1.99 16.64
C LYS A 28 -3.92 0.91 17.71
N GLN A 29 -4.49 -0.28 17.55
CA GLN A 29 -4.30 -1.41 18.47
C GLN A 29 -2.98 -2.17 18.23
N THR A 30 -2.30 -1.89 17.12
CA THR A 30 -1.02 -2.53 16.80
C THR A 30 0.12 -1.86 17.56
N GLU A 31 0.77 -2.59 18.47
CA GLU A 31 1.99 -2.15 19.14
C GLU A 31 3.14 -2.10 18.13
N CYS A 32 3.55 -0.88 17.75
CA CYS A 32 4.63 -0.63 16.80
C CYS A 32 5.25 0.75 17.00
N ASP A 33 6.53 0.89 16.67
CA ASP A 33 7.26 2.17 16.75
C ASP A 33 6.98 3.07 15.54
N VAL A 34 6.75 2.47 14.36
CA VAL A 34 6.59 3.18 13.08
C VAL A 34 5.59 2.43 12.18
N VAL A 35 4.76 3.19 11.46
CA VAL A 35 3.86 2.66 10.41
C VAL A 35 4.41 2.97 9.03
N ILE A 36 4.57 1.94 8.19
CA ILE A 36 5.03 2.07 6.80
C ILE A 36 3.83 1.97 5.85
N ILE A 37 3.60 3.02 5.07
CA ILE A 37 2.52 3.11 4.08
C ILE A 37 3.08 2.72 2.72
N GLY A 38 2.86 1.47 2.32
CA GLY A 38 3.27 0.91 1.03
C GLY A 38 2.20 0.96 -0.06
N THR A 39 1.17 1.80 0.08
CA THR A 39 0.07 1.91 -0.90
C THR A 39 0.31 3.06 -1.89
N PRO A 40 -0.19 2.96 -3.14
CA PRO A 40 -0.10 4.05 -4.11
C PRO A 40 -0.73 5.35 -3.61
N ILE A 41 -1.84 5.25 -2.87
CA ILE A 41 -2.46 6.36 -2.15
C ILE A 41 -1.81 6.57 -0.79
N ASP A 42 -1.69 7.82 -0.35
CA ASP A 42 -1.30 8.13 1.02
C ASP A 42 -2.47 7.89 1.99
N LEU A 43 -2.38 6.82 2.80
CA LEU A 43 -3.43 6.45 3.75
C LEU A 43 -3.70 7.52 4.82
N ARG A 44 -2.73 8.41 5.12
CA ARG A 44 -2.92 9.51 6.08
C ARG A 44 -3.95 10.54 5.63
N ARG A 45 -4.34 10.50 4.36
CA ARG A 45 -5.39 11.38 3.81
C ARG A 45 -6.79 10.86 4.09
N VAL A 46 -6.91 9.59 4.47
CA VAL A 46 -8.19 8.89 4.58
C VAL A 46 -8.41 8.38 6.02
N ILE A 47 -7.37 7.94 6.71
CA ILE A 47 -7.45 7.50 8.12
C ILE A 47 -6.46 8.26 9.00
N ARG A 48 -6.74 8.29 10.31
CA ARG A 48 -5.81 8.84 11.29
C ARG A 48 -4.81 7.77 11.74
N ILE A 49 -3.53 8.12 11.74
CA ILE A 49 -2.45 7.27 12.24
C ILE A 49 -1.70 8.09 13.29
N ASP A 50 -1.76 7.66 14.55
CA ASP A 50 -1.16 8.39 15.67
C ASP A 50 0.35 8.10 15.80
N GLN A 51 0.81 6.94 15.36
CA GLN A 51 2.23 6.56 15.34
C GLN A 51 3.01 7.32 14.25
N PRO A 52 4.33 7.54 14.41
CA PRO A 52 5.19 8.04 13.34
C PRO A 52 5.00 7.21 12.07
N SER A 53 4.77 7.87 10.93
CA SER A 53 4.43 7.18 9.69
C SER A 53 5.24 7.69 8.50
N VAL A 54 5.72 6.74 7.69
CA VAL A 54 6.49 7.00 6.46
C VAL A 54 5.81 6.37 5.27
N ARG A 55 5.79 7.09 4.13
CA ARG A 55 5.26 6.58 2.88
C ARG A 55 6.40 6.07 2.00
N VAL A 56 6.24 4.85 1.51
CA VAL A 56 7.17 4.22 0.57
C VAL A 56 6.49 4.15 -0.79
N THR A 57 7.17 4.66 -1.80
CA THR A 57 6.72 4.58 -3.20
C THR A 57 7.58 3.59 -3.95
N TYR A 58 6.95 2.82 -4.81
CA TYR A 58 7.61 1.96 -5.78
C TYR A 58 7.07 2.30 -7.16
N ASP A 59 7.89 2.08 -8.17
CA ASP A 59 7.49 2.22 -9.56
C ASP A 59 7.76 0.91 -10.31
N LEU A 60 6.97 0.66 -11.35
CA LEU A 60 7.17 -0.51 -12.20
C LEU A 60 8.43 -0.29 -13.04
N GLN A 61 9.42 -1.16 -12.85
CA GLN A 61 10.57 -1.22 -13.75
C GLN A 61 10.35 -2.34 -14.76
N GLU A 62 10.08 -1.99 -16.01
CA GLU A 62 10.02 -2.96 -17.11
C GLU A 62 11.43 -3.52 -17.39
N ILE A 63 11.55 -4.85 -17.39
CA ILE A 63 12.80 -5.55 -17.67
C ILE A 63 12.69 -6.19 -19.06
N GLY A 64 13.51 -5.73 -20.01
CA GLY A 64 13.55 -6.25 -21.37
C GLY A 64 13.07 -5.25 -22.44
N SER A 65 13.12 -5.68 -23.69
CA SER A 65 12.73 -4.88 -24.86
C SER A 65 11.95 -5.73 -25.87
N PRO A 66 10.97 -5.15 -26.59
CA PRO A 66 10.52 -3.75 -26.51
C PRO A 66 9.69 -3.48 -25.24
N ASN A 67 9.86 -2.30 -24.65
CA ASN A 67 9.04 -1.86 -23.51
C ASN A 67 7.77 -1.12 -23.99
N LEU A 68 6.85 -0.79 -23.06
CA LEU A 68 5.61 -0.09 -23.41
C LEU A 68 5.85 1.21 -24.18
N VAL A 69 6.89 1.97 -23.82
CA VAL A 69 7.26 3.20 -24.52
C VAL A 69 7.67 2.90 -25.96
N ASP A 70 8.43 1.83 -26.21
CA ASP A 70 8.86 1.41 -27.54
C ASP A 70 7.67 1.00 -28.43
N VAL A 71 6.68 0.31 -27.87
CA VAL A 71 5.46 -0.08 -28.58
C VAL A 71 4.59 1.14 -28.90
N LEU A 72 4.59 2.15 -28.04
CA LEU A 72 3.78 3.36 -28.22
C LEU A 72 4.43 4.42 -29.13
N LYS A 73 5.75 4.37 -29.36
CA LYS A 73 6.48 5.30 -30.24
C LYS A 73 5.85 5.53 -31.63
N PRO A 74 5.32 4.51 -32.34
CA PRO A 74 4.70 4.73 -33.64
C PRO A 74 3.34 5.44 -33.60
N PHE A 75 2.74 5.61 -32.41
CA PHE A 75 1.41 6.19 -32.21
C PHE A 75 1.43 7.58 -31.54
N LEU A 76 2.61 8.08 -31.18
CA LEU A 76 2.87 9.41 -30.62
C LEU A 76 3.48 10.33 -31.69
#